data_AF-A6XK63-F1
#
_entry.id   AF-A6XK63-F1
#
_cell.length_a   1.000
_cell.length_b   1.000
_cell.length_c   1.000
_cell.angle_alpha   90.00
_cell.angle_beta   90.00
_cell.angle_gamma   90.00
#
_symmetry.space_group_name_H-M   'P 1'
#
loop_
_entity.id
_entity.type
_entity.pdbx_description
1 polymer ?
#
loop_
_entity_poly.entity_id
_entity_poly.type
_entity_poly.pdbx_seq_one_letter_code
_entity_poly.pdbx_strand_id
1 'polypeptide(L)'
;VLPPILQCQSGHLVCSNCRPKLTCCPTCRGPLGSIRNLAMEKVANSVLFPCKYASSGCEVTLPHTEKADHEELCEFRPYSCPCPGASCKWQGSLDAVMPHLMHQHKS
;
A
#
# COMPACT_ATOMS: atom_id res chain seq x y z
N VAL A 1 -3.41 -8.51 4.37
CA VAL A 1 -4.77 -9.01 4.70
C VAL A 1 -5.40 -8.00 5.62
N LEU A 2 -6.44 -7.32 5.15
CA LEU A 2 -7.14 -6.29 5.92
C LEU A 2 -8.54 -6.81 6.24
N PRO A 3 -9.18 -6.30 7.30
CA PRO A 3 -10.58 -6.61 7.58
C PRO A 3 -11.48 -6.34 6.36
N PRO A 4 -12.52 -7.17 6.12
CA PRO A 4 -12.82 -8.40 6.85
C PRO A 4 -11.85 -9.53 6.50
N ILE A 5 -11.40 -10.25 7.53
CA ILE A 5 -10.53 -11.43 7.41
C ILE A 5 -11.40 -12.67 7.55
N LEU A 6 -11.46 -13.48 6.51
CA LEU A 6 -12.33 -14.65 6.47
C LEU A 6 -11.55 -15.92 6.77
N GLN A 7 -12.24 -16.95 7.24
CA GLN A 7 -11.66 -18.27 7.50
C GLN A 7 -12.57 -19.41 7.01
N CYS A 8 -11.96 -20.53 6.66
CA CYS A 8 -12.70 -21.78 6.46
C CYS A 8 -13.11 -22.40 7.81
N GLN A 9 -13.92 -23.46 7.80
CA GLN A 9 -14.30 -24.18 9.03
C GLN A 9 -13.10 -24.73 9.83
N SER A 10 -11.99 -25.06 9.16
CA SER A 10 -10.75 -25.50 9.80
C SER A 10 -9.82 -24.35 10.25
N GLY A 11 -10.22 -23.09 10.12
CA GLY A 11 -9.43 -21.93 10.60
C GLY A 11 -8.41 -21.31 9.62
N HIS A 12 -8.26 -21.82 8.40
CA HIS A 12 -7.35 -21.21 7.41
C HIS A 12 -7.88 -19.89 6.87
N LEU A 13 -7.04 -18.86 6.85
CA LEU A 13 -7.41 -17.51 6.46
C LEU A 13 -7.49 -17.33 4.94
N VAL A 14 -8.51 -16.59 4.51
CA VAL A 14 -8.73 -16.17 3.12
C VAL A 14 -9.12 -14.70 3.13
N CYS A 15 -8.52 -13.88 2.27
CA CYS A 15 -8.90 -12.47 2.19
C CYS A 15 -10.21 -12.28 1.42
N SER A 16 -10.89 -11.17 1.65
CA SER A 16 -12.16 -10.83 1.01
C SER A 16 -12.08 -10.80 -0.53
N ASN A 17 -10.94 -10.40 -1.10
CA ASN A 17 -10.74 -10.38 -2.55
C ASN A 17 -10.55 -11.78 -3.17
N CYS A 18 -10.01 -12.73 -2.40
CA CYS A 18 -9.79 -14.10 -2.86
C CYS A 18 -11.02 -14.98 -2.62
N ARG A 19 -11.79 -14.74 -1.54
CA ARG A 19 -12.95 -15.54 -1.17
C ARG A 19 -13.95 -15.81 -2.31
N PRO A 20 -14.38 -14.82 -3.14
CA PRO A 20 -15.35 -15.08 -4.21
C PRO A 20 -14.76 -15.87 -5.38
N LYS A 21 -13.43 -15.97 -5.47
CA LYS A 21 -12.72 -16.69 -6.55
C LYS A 21 -12.49 -18.17 -6.20
N LEU A 22 -12.93 -18.61 -5.03
CA LEU A 22 -12.62 -19.93 -4.49
C LEU A 22 -13.90 -20.69 -4.13
N THR A 23 -13.96 -21.95 -4.52
CA THR A 23 -15.05 -22.89 -4.18
C THR A 23 -14.73 -23.71 -2.93
N CYS A 24 -13.45 -23.98 -2.66
CA CYS A 24 -12.98 -24.69 -1.48
C CYS A 24 -11.68 -24.08 -0.92
N CYS A 25 -11.34 -24.43 0.32
CA CYS A 25 -10.17 -23.88 0.99
C CYS A 25 -8.89 -24.32 0.26
N PRO A 26 -7.99 -23.39 -0.11
CA PRO A 26 -6.78 -23.76 -0.85
C PRO A 26 -5.81 -24.60 -0.01
N THR A 27 -5.90 -24.50 1.33
CA THR A 27 -5.01 -25.22 2.26
C THR A 27 -5.55 -26.60 2.62
N CYS A 28 -6.79 -26.70 3.11
CA CYS A 28 -7.35 -27.98 3.58
C CYS A 28 -8.38 -28.62 2.65
N ARG A 29 -8.71 -27.97 1.52
CA ARG A 29 -9.75 -28.41 0.56
C ARG A 29 -11.17 -28.52 1.16
N GLY A 30 -11.35 -28.12 2.42
CA GLY A 30 -12.65 -28.09 3.09
C GLY A 30 -13.55 -26.96 2.60
N PRO A 31 -14.82 -26.93 3.06
CA PRO A 31 -15.79 -25.91 2.66
C PRO A 31 -15.34 -24.51 3.10
N LEU A 32 -15.40 -23.58 2.15
CA LEU A 32 -15.26 -22.15 2.45
C LEU A 32 -16.64 -21.63 2.90
N GLY A 33 -16.77 -21.35 4.19
CA GLY A 33 -17.90 -20.60 4.73
C GLY A 33 -17.77 -19.09 4.47
N SER A 34 -18.60 -18.29 5.13
CA SER A 34 -18.41 -16.84 5.26
C SER A 34 -18.12 -16.48 6.72
N ILE A 35 -17.16 -17.19 7.31
CA ILE A 35 -16.83 -17.05 8.73
C ILE A 35 -15.80 -15.93 8.85
N ARG A 36 -16.12 -14.87 9.59
CA ARG A 36 -15.16 -13.82 9.93
C ARG A 36 -14.26 -14.27 11.08
N ASN A 37 -12.99 -13.89 11.02
CA ASN A 37 -12.05 -14.06 12.09
C ASN A 37 -11.84 -12.73 12.82
N LEU A 38 -12.73 -12.42 13.76
CA LEU A 38 -12.72 -11.16 14.51
C LEU A 38 -11.43 -10.95 15.33
N ALA A 39 -10.81 -12.03 15.81
CA ALA A 39 -9.54 -11.96 16.52
C ALA A 39 -8.43 -11.46 15.58
N MET A 40 -8.33 -12.04 14.38
CA MET A 40 -7.35 -11.58 13.39
C MET A 40 -7.66 -10.17 12.87
N GLU A 41 -8.93 -9.76 12.80
CA GLU A 41 -9.29 -8.38 12.48
C GLU A 41 -8.77 -7.40 13.54
N LYS A 42 -8.89 -7.74 14.84
CA LYS A 42 -8.30 -6.93 15.92
C LYS A 42 -6.78 -6.85 15.83
N VAL A 43 -6.11 -7.97 15.53
CA VAL A 43 -4.66 -7.99 15.31
C VAL A 43 -4.30 -7.09 14.13
N ALA A 44 -4.98 -7.22 12.99
CA ALA A 44 -4.72 -6.40 11.81
C ALA A 44 -4.84 -4.89 12.08
N ASN A 45 -5.78 -4.48 12.95
CA ASN A 45 -5.93 -3.07 13.35
C ASN A 45 -4.80 -2.55 14.24
N SER A 46 -4.06 -3.43 14.92
CA SER A 46 -2.88 -3.07 15.72
C SER A 46 -1.57 -3.04 14.93
N VAL A 47 -1.56 -3.54 13.69
CA VAL A 47 -0.36 -3.58 12.86
C VAL A 47 -0.12 -2.20 12.23
N LEU A 48 1.09 -1.70 12.41
CA LEU A 48 1.59 -0.51 11.72
C LEU A 48 2.32 -0.90 10.44
N PHE A 49 2.13 -0.11 9.39
CA PHE A 49 2.72 -0.31 8.08
C PHE A 49 3.67 0.86 7.77
N PRO A 50 4.86 0.59 7.24
CA PRO A 50 5.73 1.68 6.79
C PRO A 50 5.10 2.45 5.63
N CYS A 51 5.35 3.75 5.59
CA CYS A 51 5.04 4.60 4.44
C CYS A 51 5.64 4.01 3.15
N LYS A 52 4.94 4.11 2.01
CA LYS A 52 5.49 3.62 0.72
C LYS A 52 6.77 4.35 0.29
N TYR A 53 7.03 5.55 0.83
CA TYR A 53 8.25 6.31 0.58
C TYR A 53 9.35 6.05 1.62
N ALA A 54 9.29 4.95 2.36
CA ALA A 54 10.34 4.57 3.30
C ALA A 54 11.71 4.41 2.62
N SER A 55 11.74 3.93 1.37
CA SER A 55 12.96 3.89 0.55
C SER A 55 13.52 5.27 0.22
N SER A 56 12.68 6.32 0.26
CA SER A 56 13.09 7.71 0.06
C SER A 56 13.48 8.41 1.36
N GLY A 57 13.39 7.73 2.50
CA GLY A 57 13.77 8.27 3.82
C GLY A 57 12.61 8.48 4.80
N CYS A 58 11.37 8.15 4.43
CA CYS A 58 10.25 8.27 5.38
C CYS A 58 10.24 7.14 6.42
N GLU A 59 10.56 7.45 7.67
CA GLU A 59 10.58 6.45 8.76
C GLU A 59 9.22 6.24 9.44
N VAL A 60 8.18 6.93 8.97
CA VAL A 60 6.85 6.90 9.57
C VAL A 60 6.17 5.55 9.33
N THR A 61 5.69 4.93 10.40
CA THR A 61 4.85 3.73 10.39
C THR A 61 3.47 4.04 10.94
N LEU A 62 2.41 3.67 10.21
CA LEU A 62 1.03 4.09 10.51
C LEU A 62 0.05 2.92 10.40
N PRO A 63 -1.11 3.00 11.09
CA PRO A 63 -2.23 2.11 10.82
C PRO A 63 -2.64 2.19 9.34
N HIS A 64 -3.20 1.10 8.81
CA HIS A 64 -3.63 1.06 7.41
C HIS A 64 -4.61 2.20 7.04
N THR A 65 -5.48 2.58 7.97
CA THR A 65 -6.51 3.64 7.78
C THR A 65 -5.93 5.03 7.57
N GLU A 66 -4.77 5.33 8.16
CA GLU A 66 -4.14 6.67 8.11
C GLU A 66 -3.02 6.75 7.07
N LYS A 67 -2.56 5.60 6.59
CA LYS A 67 -1.44 5.50 5.65
C LYS A 67 -1.69 6.24 4.34
N ALA A 68 -2.92 6.21 3.81
CA ALA A 68 -3.25 6.87 2.56
C ALA A 68 -3.11 8.40 2.69
N ASP A 69 -3.71 8.97 3.74
CA ASP A 69 -3.69 10.41 4.02
C ASP A 69 -2.25 10.92 4.23
N HIS A 70 -1.43 10.17 4.98
CA HIS A 70 -0.01 10.49 5.11
C HIS A 70 0.73 10.46 3.77
N GLU A 71 0.50 9.44 2.94
CA GLU A 71 1.21 9.29 1.65
C GLU A 71 0.85 10.33 0.59
N GLU A 72 -0.29 11.01 0.73
CA GLU A 72 -0.64 12.13 -0.15
C GLU A 72 0.20 13.37 0.16
N LEU A 73 0.52 13.57 1.44
CA LEU A 73 1.19 14.75 1.98
C LEU A 73 2.65 14.50 2.42
N CYS A 74 3.16 13.29 2.23
CA CYS A 74 4.50 12.91 2.69
C CYS A 74 5.59 13.74 1.99
N GLU A 75 6.47 14.35 2.80
CA GLU A 75 7.58 15.18 2.30
C GLU A 75 8.61 14.38 1.48
N PHE A 76 8.71 13.08 1.73
CA PHE A 76 9.59 12.17 1.00
C PHE A 76 8.99 11.66 -0.32
N ARG A 77 7.79 12.14 -0.69
CA ARG A 77 7.15 11.81 -1.95
C ARG A 77 7.99 12.37 -3.12
N PRO A 78 8.39 11.54 -4.09
CA PRO A 78 9.09 12.03 -5.26
C PRO A 78 8.15 12.80 -6.20
N TYR A 79 8.65 13.87 -6.78
CA TYR A 79 8.01 14.70 -7.79
C TYR A 79 8.52 14.32 -9.16
N SER A 80 7.60 14.15 -10.11
CA SER A 80 7.93 14.00 -11.53
C SER A 80 8.25 15.36 -12.15
N CYS A 81 9.10 15.35 -13.19
CA CYS A 81 9.39 16.56 -13.96
C CYS A 81 8.08 17.20 -14.52
N PRO A 82 7.84 18.51 -14.29
CA PRO A 82 6.61 19.18 -14.74
C PRO A 82 6.65 19.64 -16.21
N CYS A 83 7.72 19.38 -16.96
CA CYS A 83 7.90 19.89 -18.32
C CYS A 83 6.89 19.24 -19.31
N PRO A 84 6.03 20.02 -20.00
CA PRO A 84 5.08 19.48 -20.96
C PRO A 84 5.76 18.84 -22.17
N GLY A 85 5.38 17.62 -22.52
CA GLY A 85 5.82 16.97 -23.76
C GLY A 85 7.24 16.41 -23.78
N ALA A 86 8.02 16.55 -22.71
CA ALA A 86 9.34 15.94 -22.61
C ALA A 86 9.22 14.46 -22.24
N SER A 87 10.01 13.59 -22.86
CA SER A 87 10.23 12.18 -22.46
C SER A 87 11.02 12.04 -21.15
N CYS A 88 11.04 13.10 -20.33
CA CYS A 88 11.81 13.17 -19.10
C CYS A 88 11.18 12.28 -18.03
N LYS A 89 11.93 11.25 -17.62
CA LYS A 89 11.51 10.29 -16.58
C LYS A 89 12.07 10.64 -15.20
N TRP A 90 12.58 11.86 -15.04
CA TRP A 90 13.18 12.28 -13.78
C TRP A 90 12.14 12.32 -12.66
N GLN A 91 12.54 11.80 -11.50
CA GLN A 91 11.81 11.86 -10.25
C GLN A 91 12.80 12.22 -9.14
N GLY A 92 12.39 13.09 -8.22
CA GLY A 92 13.24 13.49 -7.09
C GLY A 92 12.48 14.26 -6.03
N SER A 93 13.17 14.76 -5.00
CA SER A 93 12.54 15.62 -4.00
C SER A 93 12.09 16.95 -4.61
N LEU A 94 11.18 17.65 -3.92
CA LEU A 94 10.67 18.96 -4.35
C LEU A 94 11.80 19.97 -4.58
N ASP A 95 12.78 20.03 -3.66
CA ASP A 95 13.92 20.93 -3.74
C ASP A 95 14.83 20.66 -4.96
N ALA A 96 14.80 19.43 -5.48
CA ALA A 96 15.57 19.03 -6.64
C ALA A 96 14.87 19.36 -7.98
N VAL A 97 13.59 19.74 -7.97
CA VAL A 97 12.81 20.03 -9.18
C VAL A 97 13.37 21.25 -9.92
N MET A 98 13.58 22.37 -9.22
CA MET A 98 14.10 23.59 -9.84
C MET A 98 15.51 23.41 -10.40
N PRO A 99 16.47 22.84 -9.65
CA PRO A 99 17.77 22.46 -10.19
C PRO A 99 17.67 21.55 -11.42
N HIS A 100 16.79 20.54 -11.39
CA HIS A 100 16.57 19.64 -12.52
C HIS A 100 16.15 20.42 -13.78
N LEU A 101 15.12 21.28 -13.67
CA LEU A 101 14.63 22.09 -14.79
C LEU A 101 15.74 22.99 -15.36
N MET A 102 16.50 23.67 -14.50
CA MET A 102 17.58 24.57 -14.93
C MET A 102 18.75 23.86 -15.61
N HIS A 103 18.98 22.57 -15.36
CA HIS A 103 20.12 21.85 -15.93
C HIS A 103 19.73 20.98 -17.14
N GLN A 104 18.58 20.33 -17.08
CA GLN A 104 18.15 19.32 -18.06
C GLN A 104 17.15 19.87 -19.10
N HIS A 105 16.53 21.01 -18.80
CA HIS A 105 15.55 21.66 -19.66
C HIS A 105 15.90 23.13 -19.91
N LYS A 106 17.20 23.42 -20.13
CA LYS A 106 17.64 24.74 -20.60
C LYS A 106 17.02 24.99 -21.98
N SER A 107 16.25 26.07 -22.10
CA SER A 107 15.80 26.60 -23.39
C SER A 107 16.97 27.19 -24.17
#